data_AF-A0A9X1SLL4-F1
#
_entry.id   AF-A0A9X1SLL4-F1
#
_cell.length_a   1.000
_cell.length_b   1.000
_cell.length_c   1.000
_cell.angle_alpha   90.00
_cell.angle_beta   90.00
_cell.angle_gamma   90.00
#
_symmetry.space_group_name_H-M   'P 1'
#
loop_
_entity.id
_entity.type
_entity.pdbx_description
1 polymer ?
#
loop_
_entity_poly.entity_id
_entity_poly.type
_entity_poly.pdbx_seq_one_letter_code
_entity_poly.pdbx_strand_id
1 'polypeptide(L)'
;MTWLLVGGGVCAGVVLLLVLTIVALSIYGSISDAAAEKRIRENGKPVLAVLVMANSEFLRKQSIASAPALVIFTLEPPSTSLADVMRELASELFELYTAEPGDVAGMSKPQRNAAERLKDDSYREARRTRVPLELSSGRVIYMADIWIDRDRLPDHVAFTRVLACMATGQDEGEIMALPLDEDGAKRIYAAVGAS
;
A
#
# COMPACT_ATOMS: atom_id res chain seq x y z
N MET A 1 36.31 -14.31 -42.38
CA MET A 1 36.06 -12.87 -42.09
C MET A 1 34.58 -12.52 -42.09
N THR A 2 33.78 -12.98 -43.07
CA THR A 2 32.32 -12.73 -43.16
C THR A 2 31.50 -13.22 -41.96
N TRP A 3 31.80 -14.40 -41.42
CA TRP A 3 31.10 -14.97 -40.26
C TRP A 3 31.21 -14.12 -38.97
N LEU A 4 32.34 -13.44 -38.76
CA LEU A 4 32.53 -12.56 -37.61
C LEU A 4 31.73 -11.26 -37.73
N LEU A 5 31.59 -10.73 -38.95
CA LEU A 5 30.79 -9.52 -39.21
C LEU A 5 29.29 -9.81 -39.09
N VAL A 6 28.83 -10.95 -39.62
CA VAL A 6 27.42 -11.37 -39.51
C VAL A 6 27.07 -11.71 -38.05
N GLY A 7 27.92 -12.48 -37.36
CA GLY A 7 27.71 -12.81 -35.95
C GLY A 7 27.73 -11.59 -35.03
N GLY A 8 28.66 -10.65 -35.25
CA GLY A 8 28.74 -9.39 -34.50
C GLY A 8 27.53 -8.49 -34.73
N GLY A 9 27.05 -8.37 -35.97
CA GLY A 9 25.85 -7.60 -36.31
C GLY A 9 24.58 -8.15 -35.66
N VAL A 10 24.41 -9.48 -35.66
CA VAL A 10 23.26 -10.14 -35.00
C VAL A 10 23.32 -9.92 -33.49
N CYS A 11 24.49 -10.08 -32.86
CA CYS A 11 24.64 -9.82 -31.41
C CYS A 11 24.32 -8.37 -31.06
N ALA A 12 24.84 -7.40 -31.82
CA ALA A 12 24.55 -5.99 -31.59
C ALA A 12 23.05 -5.67 -31.77
N GLY A 13 22.40 -6.26 -32.76
CA GLY A 13 20.96 -6.11 -33.00
C GLY A 13 20.10 -6.66 -31.85
N VAL A 14 20.44 -7.83 -31.32
CA VAL A 14 19.72 -8.43 -30.19
C VAL A 14 19.88 -7.60 -28.92
N VAL A 15 21.10 -7.14 -28.62
CA VAL A 15 21.34 -6.26 -27.47
C VAL A 15 20.56 -4.95 -27.60
N LEU A 16 20.56 -4.33 -28.78
CA LEU A 16 19.78 -3.10 -29.03
C LEU A 16 18.28 -3.33 -28.82
N LEU A 17 17.73 -4.45 -29.32
CA LEU A 17 16.31 -4.78 -29.16
C LEU A 17 15.94 -5.02 -27.69
N LEU A 18 16.81 -5.69 -26.92
CA LEU A 18 16.61 -5.89 -25.48
C LEU A 18 16.61 -4.55 -24.74
N VAL A 19 17.58 -3.67 -25.03
CA VAL A 19 17.65 -2.34 -24.41
C VAL A 19 16.39 -1.53 -24.74
N LEU A 20 15.97 -1.50 -26.00
CA LEU A 20 14.75 -0.79 -26.42
C LEU A 20 13.50 -1.35 -25.74
N THR A 21 13.40 -2.66 -25.60
CA THR A 21 12.29 -3.31 -24.89
C THR A 21 12.25 -2.92 -23.41
N ILE A 22 13.40 -2.95 -22.73
CA ILE A 22 13.50 -2.54 -21.31
C ILE A 22 13.10 -1.08 -21.15
N VAL A 23 13.62 -0.19 -22.00
CA VAL A 23 13.29 1.25 -21.95
C VAL A 23 11.80 1.47 -22.21
N ALA A 24 11.22 0.81 -23.21
CA ALA A 24 9.79 0.91 -23.51
C ALA A 24 8.92 0.44 -22.34
N LEU A 25 9.28 -0.66 -21.69
CA LEU A 25 8.58 -1.16 -20.50
C LEU A 25 8.69 -0.18 -19.32
N SER A 26 9.87 0.39 -19.07
CA SER A 26 10.05 1.39 -18.01
C SER A 26 9.25 2.68 -18.26
N ILE A 27 9.22 3.16 -19.50
CA ILE A 27 8.42 4.33 -19.87
C ILE A 27 6.92 4.04 -19.72
N TYR A 28 6.48 2.87 -20.16
CA TYR A 28 5.07 2.47 -20.05
C TYR A 28 4.61 2.43 -18.59
N GLY A 29 5.41 1.82 -17.69
CA GLY A 29 5.14 1.81 -16.25
C GLY A 29 5.06 3.22 -15.66
N SER A 30 6.02 4.09 -15.96
CA SER A 30 6.00 5.47 -15.45
C SER A 30 4.76 6.26 -15.91
N ILE A 31 4.29 6.03 -17.14
CA ILE A 31 3.07 6.67 -17.66
C ILE A 31 1.81 6.11 -16.97
N SER A 32 1.74 4.80 -16.73
CA SER A 32 0.59 4.21 -16.04
C SER A 32 0.45 4.73 -14.62
N ASP A 33 1.57 4.86 -13.90
CA ASP A 33 1.60 5.31 -12.51
C ASP A 33 1.19 6.78 -12.42
N ALA A 34 1.72 7.63 -13.31
CA ALA A 34 1.33 9.04 -13.38
C ALA A 34 -0.15 9.22 -13.75
N ALA A 35 -0.68 8.37 -14.63
CA ALA A 35 -2.10 8.39 -14.98
C ALA A 35 -2.99 7.91 -13.82
N ALA A 36 -2.56 6.90 -13.07
CA ALA A 36 -3.25 6.42 -11.86
C ALA A 36 -3.25 7.49 -10.77
N GLU A 37 -2.09 8.07 -10.47
CA GLU A 37 -1.97 9.18 -9.52
C GLU A 37 -2.89 10.35 -9.92
N LYS A 38 -2.89 10.74 -11.19
CA LYS A 38 -3.79 11.80 -11.68
C LYS A 38 -5.27 11.45 -11.46
N ARG A 39 -5.70 10.23 -11.81
CA ARG A 39 -7.10 9.80 -11.63
C ARG A 39 -7.52 9.84 -10.17
N ILE A 40 -6.67 9.35 -9.27
CA ILE A 40 -6.93 9.33 -7.84
C ILE A 40 -6.95 10.76 -7.29
N ARG A 41 -6.07 11.65 -7.75
CA ARG A 41 -6.09 13.06 -7.34
C ARG A 41 -7.35 13.80 -7.77
N GLU A 42 -7.84 13.53 -8.98
CA GLU A 42 -9.04 14.19 -9.52
C GLU A 42 -10.34 13.67 -8.90
N ASN A 43 -10.41 12.37 -8.57
CA ASN A 43 -11.66 11.71 -8.15
C ASN A 43 -11.65 11.20 -6.70
N GLY A 44 -10.50 11.25 -6.04
CA GLY A 44 -10.28 10.66 -4.74
C GLY A 44 -10.71 11.56 -3.60
N LYS A 45 -10.94 10.94 -2.45
CA LYS A 45 -11.21 11.62 -1.19
C LYS A 45 -10.05 11.37 -0.23
N PRO A 46 -9.58 12.38 0.50
CA PRO A 46 -8.66 12.18 1.60
C PRO A 46 -9.29 11.28 2.65
N VAL A 47 -8.56 10.24 3.08
CA VAL A 47 -9.01 9.22 4.03
C VAL A 47 -7.93 8.96 5.06
N LEU A 48 -8.37 8.61 6.27
CA LEU A 48 -7.49 8.09 7.30
C LEU A 48 -7.11 6.65 6.97
N ALA A 49 -5.81 6.38 6.94
CA ALA A 49 -5.27 5.03 6.86
C ALA A 49 -4.36 4.73 8.05
N VAL A 50 -4.26 3.46 8.41
CA VAL A 50 -3.34 2.94 9.42
C VAL A 50 -2.54 1.79 8.82
N LEU A 51 -1.22 1.86 9.01
CA LEU A 51 -0.28 0.84 8.59
C LEU A 51 -0.47 -0.44 9.41
N VAL A 52 -0.78 -1.54 8.72
CA VAL A 52 -0.81 -2.89 9.31
C VAL A 52 0.57 -3.52 9.17
N MET A 53 1.16 -3.44 7.98
CA MET A 53 2.45 -4.05 7.68
C MET A 53 3.23 -3.23 6.67
N ALA A 54 4.54 -3.13 6.89
CA ALA A 54 5.51 -2.75 5.87
C ALA A 54 6.82 -3.47 6.17
N ASN A 55 7.72 -3.49 5.18
CA ASN A 55 9.07 -3.99 5.39
C ASN A 55 9.74 -3.24 6.56
N SER A 56 10.19 -3.98 7.58
CA SER A 56 10.82 -3.38 8.78
C SER A 56 12.12 -2.64 8.47
N GLU A 57 12.88 -3.07 7.46
CA GLU A 57 14.05 -2.35 6.98
C GLU A 57 13.65 -1.04 6.31
N PHE A 58 12.54 -1.02 5.56
CA PHE A 58 11.99 0.23 5.04
C PHE A 58 11.65 1.16 6.21
N LEU A 59 10.93 0.71 7.23
CA LEU A 59 10.61 1.60 8.37
C LEU A 59 11.85 2.11 9.15
N ARG A 60 12.98 1.38 9.13
CA ARG A 60 14.19 1.72 9.91
C ARG A 60 15.28 2.46 9.12
N LYS A 61 15.48 2.12 7.85
CA LYS A 61 16.61 2.61 7.03
C LYS A 61 16.10 3.64 6.03
N GLN A 62 16.63 4.86 6.10
CA GLN A 62 16.31 5.94 5.14
C GLN A 62 16.81 5.65 3.71
N SER A 63 17.69 4.67 3.52
CA SER A 63 18.24 4.31 2.20
C SER A 63 17.24 3.61 1.27
N ILE A 64 16.11 3.14 1.78
CA ILE A 64 15.07 2.50 0.96
C ILE A 64 14.05 3.57 0.56
N ALA A 65 13.98 3.88 -0.73
CA ALA A 65 13.16 4.96 -1.28
C ALA A 65 11.66 4.66 -1.23
N SER A 66 11.27 3.40 -1.44
CA SER A 66 9.87 3.00 -1.45
C SER A 66 9.72 1.52 -1.10
N ALA A 67 8.55 1.12 -0.58
CA ALA A 67 8.25 -0.28 -0.31
C ALA A 67 6.73 -0.56 -0.39
N PRO A 68 6.33 -1.81 -0.69
CA PRO A 68 4.95 -2.22 -0.53
C PRO A 68 4.57 -2.26 0.95
N ALA A 69 3.31 -1.96 1.22
CA ALA A 69 2.73 -1.95 2.54
C ALA A 69 1.26 -2.37 2.49
N LEU A 70 0.81 -2.97 3.58
CA LEU A 70 -0.59 -3.23 3.83
C LEU A 70 -1.12 -2.18 4.79
N VAL A 71 -2.17 -1.47 4.39
CA VAL A 71 -2.89 -0.52 5.23
C VAL A 71 -4.32 -0.96 5.43
N ILE A 72 -4.94 -0.47 6.50
CA ILE A 72 -6.39 -0.37 6.60
C ILE A 72 -6.82 1.08 6.49
N PHE A 73 -7.96 1.33 5.86
CA PHE A 73 -8.51 2.68 5.74
C PHE A 73 -10.04 2.67 5.83
N THR A 74 -10.61 3.84 6.06
CA THR A 74 -12.07 4.04 6.10
C THR A 74 -12.45 5.36 5.44
N LEU A 75 -13.70 5.43 4.95
CA LEU A 75 -14.29 6.65 4.42
C LEU A 75 -14.97 7.51 5.50
N GLU A 76 -14.99 7.03 6.75
CA GLU A 76 -15.46 7.82 7.89
C GLU A 76 -14.59 9.06 8.11
N PRO A 77 -15.17 10.21 8.54
CA PRO A 77 -14.40 11.40 8.84
C PRO A 77 -13.29 11.14 9.89
N PRO A 78 -12.06 11.65 9.67
CA PRO A 78 -10.95 11.41 10.58
C PRO A 78 -11.23 12.04 11.94
N SER A 79 -10.92 11.30 13.01
CA SER A 79 -10.97 11.75 14.40
C SER A 79 -9.99 10.95 15.24
N THR A 80 -9.58 11.47 16.39
CA THR A 80 -8.68 10.77 17.32
C THR A 80 -9.23 9.40 17.74
N SER A 81 -10.51 9.33 18.12
CA SER A 81 -11.13 8.06 18.55
C SER A 81 -11.20 7.03 17.42
N LEU A 82 -11.45 7.46 16.18
CA LEU A 82 -11.40 6.59 15.02
C LEU A 82 -9.98 6.07 14.76
N ALA A 83 -8.97 6.93 14.88
CA ALA A 83 -7.58 6.53 14.72
C ALA A 83 -7.15 5.49 15.75
N ASP A 84 -7.59 5.62 17.01
CA ASP A 84 -7.28 4.66 18.07
C ASP A 84 -7.91 3.29 17.79
N VAL A 85 -9.19 3.25 17.42
CA VAL A 85 -9.88 2.02 17.00
C VAL A 85 -9.17 1.36 15.81
N MET A 86 -8.74 2.15 14.83
CA MET A 86 -8.01 1.61 13.68
C MET A 86 -6.61 1.11 14.05
N ARG A 87 -5.90 1.75 14.99
CA ARG A 87 -4.59 1.27 15.47
C ARG A 87 -4.70 -0.06 16.22
N GLU A 88 -5.73 -0.21 17.03
CA GLU A 88 -6.04 -1.47 17.72
C GLU A 88 -6.32 -2.57 16.70
N LEU A 89 -7.25 -2.33 15.76
CA LEU A 89 -7.54 -3.28 14.68
C LEU A 89 -6.31 -3.61 13.82
N ALA A 90 -5.49 -2.63 13.47
CA ALA A 90 -4.26 -2.87 12.72
C ALA A 90 -3.28 -3.77 13.49
N SER A 91 -3.24 -3.66 14.82
CA SER A 91 -2.42 -4.52 15.67
C SER A 91 -2.98 -5.94 15.72
N GLU A 92 -4.29 -6.10 15.87
CA GLU A 92 -4.96 -7.41 15.80
C GLU A 92 -4.75 -8.10 14.44
N LEU A 93 -4.85 -7.35 13.34
CA LEU A 93 -4.60 -7.88 11.99
C LEU A 93 -3.13 -8.28 11.82
N PHE A 94 -2.18 -7.52 12.39
CA PHE A 94 -0.77 -7.90 12.36
C PHE A 94 -0.51 -9.17 13.17
N GLU A 95 -1.16 -9.33 14.34
CA GLU A 95 -1.09 -10.58 15.11
C GLU A 95 -1.63 -11.77 14.32
N LEU A 96 -2.79 -11.62 13.67
CA LEU A 96 -3.38 -12.65 12.80
C LEU A 96 -2.45 -13.03 11.63
N TYR A 97 -1.74 -12.06 11.05
CA TYR A 97 -0.74 -12.32 10.03
C TYR A 97 0.40 -13.18 10.57
N THR A 98 0.93 -12.84 11.74
CA THR A 98 2.07 -13.55 12.36
C THR A 98 1.70 -14.86 13.08
N ALA A 99 0.42 -15.13 13.31
CA ALA A 99 -0.06 -16.30 14.04
C ALA A 99 0.36 -17.62 13.36
N GLU A 100 0.67 -18.65 14.13
CA GLU A 100 1.01 -19.95 13.56
C GLU A 100 -0.24 -20.67 13.02
N PRO A 101 -0.11 -21.60 12.05
CA PRO A 101 -1.26 -22.32 11.50
C PRO A 101 -2.10 -23.05 12.57
N GLY A 102 -1.46 -23.52 13.65
CA GLY A 102 -2.13 -24.16 14.78
C GLY A 102 -3.04 -23.20 15.56
N ASP A 103 -2.58 -21.96 15.78
CA ASP A 103 -3.36 -20.91 16.45
C ASP A 103 -4.57 -20.52 15.61
N VAL A 104 -4.36 -20.35 14.30
CA VAL A 104 -5.42 -19.98 13.36
C VAL A 104 -6.53 -21.04 13.33
N ALA A 105 -6.19 -22.33 13.42
CA ALA A 105 -7.20 -23.40 13.37
C ALA A 105 -8.28 -23.28 14.47
N GLY A 106 -7.90 -22.79 15.66
CA GLY A 106 -8.80 -22.58 16.80
C GLY A 106 -9.63 -21.29 16.76
N MET A 107 -9.37 -20.39 15.82
CA MET A 107 -10.05 -19.09 15.73
C MET A 107 -11.43 -19.20 15.08
N SER A 108 -12.23 -18.14 15.23
CA SER A 108 -13.52 -18.00 14.56
C SER A 108 -13.37 -18.00 13.03
N LYS A 109 -14.42 -18.40 12.30
CA LYS A 109 -14.40 -18.42 10.82
C LYS A 109 -14.01 -17.07 10.19
N PRO A 110 -14.51 -15.90 10.65
CA PRO A 110 -14.08 -14.60 10.13
C PRO A 110 -12.58 -14.33 10.33
N GLN A 111 -12.04 -14.66 11.51
CA GLN A 111 -10.60 -14.52 11.81
C GLN A 111 -9.75 -15.42 10.91
N ARG A 112 -10.15 -16.68 10.72
CA ARG A 112 -9.43 -17.60 9.82
C ARG A 112 -9.39 -17.09 8.39
N ASN A 113 -10.54 -16.66 7.87
CA ASN A 113 -10.63 -16.08 6.53
C ASN A 113 -9.78 -14.81 6.40
N ALA A 114 -9.72 -13.97 7.44
CA ALA A 114 -8.86 -12.79 7.45
C ALA A 114 -7.38 -13.17 7.48
N ALA A 115 -6.98 -14.11 8.33
CA ALA A 115 -5.60 -14.61 8.43
C ALA A 115 -5.12 -15.26 7.12
N GLU A 116 -5.95 -16.09 6.48
CA GLU A 116 -5.66 -16.68 5.17
C GLU A 116 -5.43 -15.61 4.10
N ARG A 117 -6.25 -14.54 4.11
CA ARG A 117 -6.09 -13.41 3.17
C ARG A 117 -4.85 -12.58 3.46
N LEU A 118 -4.52 -12.36 4.73
CA LEU A 118 -3.34 -11.60 5.14
C LEU A 118 -2.04 -12.33 4.79
N LYS A 119 -2.05 -13.67 4.83
CA LYS A 119 -0.91 -14.52 4.47
C LYS A 119 -0.74 -14.74 2.97
N ASP A 120 -1.68 -14.25 2.16
CA ASP A 120 -1.51 -14.17 0.71
C ASP A 120 -0.58 -12.99 0.39
N ASP A 121 0.73 -13.23 0.50
CA ASP A 121 1.80 -12.25 0.25
C ASP A 121 1.90 -11.82 -1.24
N SER A 122 0.97 -12.26 -2.11
CA SER A 122 0.92 -11.76 -3.48
C SER A 122 0.44 -10.31 -3.49
N TYR A 123 1.39 -9.36 -3.51
CA TYR A 123 1.09 -7.95 -3.70
C TYR A 123 0.26 -7.77 -4.97
N ARG A 124 -0.91 -7.15 -4.81
CA ARG A 124 -1.76 -6.75 -5.93
C ARG A 124 -2.10 -5.30 -5.73
N GLU A 125 -1.53 -4.46 -6.59
CA GLU A 125 -1.75 -3.03 -6.55
C GLU A 125 -3.25 -2.71 -6.54
N ALA A 126 -3.65 -1.80 -5.65
CA ALA A 126 -5.04 -1.39 -5.45
C ALA A 126 -6.02 -2.53 -5.10
N ARG A 127 -5.54 -3.71 -4.68
CA ARG A 127 -6.41 -4.74 -4.11
C ARG A 127 -7.07 -4.17 -2.87
N ARG A 128 -8.39 -4.01 -2.94
CA ARG A 128 -9.22 -3.59 -1.81
C ARG A 128 -10.00 -4.80 -1.32
N THR A 129 -9.98 -5.05 -0.02
CA THR A 129 -10.80 -6.11 0.59
C THR A 129 -11.40 -5.60 1.88
N ARG A 130 -12.71 -5.72 2.01
CA ARG A 130 -13.41 -5.31 3.23
C ARG A 130 -13.00 -6.22 4.40
N VAL A 131 -12.67 -5.60 5.53
CA VAL A 131 -12.45 -6.29 6.80
C VAL A 131 -13.80 -6.85 7.27
N PRO A 132 -13.87 -8.11 7.75
CA PRO A 132 -15.08 -8.64 8.36
C PRO A 132 -15.66 -7.70 9.42
N LEU A 133 -16.98 -7.57 9.46
CA LEU A 133 -17.67 -6.66 10.39
C LEU A 133 -17.45 -7.07 11.85
N GLU A 134 -17.27 -8.37 12.09
CA GLU A 134 -16.98 -8.96 13.38
C GLU A 134 -15.63 -8.50 13.93
N LEU A 135 -14.66 -8.25 13.06
CA LEU A 135 -13.33 -7.73 13.43
C LEU A 135 -13.33 -6.21 13.55
N SER A 136 -14.11 -5.52 12.73
CA SER A 136 -14.14 -4.06 12.67
C SER A 136 -15.20 -3.44 13.58
N SER A 137 -15.76 -4.19 14.54
CA SER A 137 -16.84 -3.73 15.43
C SER A 137 -18.01 -3.09 14.69
N GLY A 138 -18.39 -3.68 13.54
CA GLY A 138 -19.48 -3.20 12.69
C GLY A 138 -19.13 -2.04 11.75
N ARG A 139 -17.89 -1.55 11.76
CA ARG A 139 -17.45 -0.42 10.91
C ARG A 139 -17.09 -0.87 9.49
N VAL A 140 -17.17 0.07 8.55
CA VAL A 140 -16.73 -0.20 7.17
C VAL A 140 -15.26 0.17 7.05
N ILE A 141 -14.40 -0.84 7.18
CA ILE A 141 -12.95 -0.72 7.06
C ILE A 141 -12.47 -1.64 5.94
N TYR A 142 -11.54 -1.14 5.15
CA TYR A 142 -10.95 -1.86 4.03
C TYR A 142 -9.47 -2.08 4.27
N MET A 143 -8.98 -3.27 3.94
CA MET A 143 -7.56 -3.55 3.75
C MET A 143 -7.18 -3.21 2.32
N ALA A 144 -6.01 -2.61 2.14
CA ALA A 144 -5.45 -2.38 0.82
C ALA A 144 -3.92 -2.47 0.81
N ASP A 145 -3.42 -3.07 -0.27
CA ASP A 145 -2.01 -3.04 -0.61
C ASP A 145 -1.69 -1.72 -1.30
N ILE A 146 -0.69 -1.00 -0.79
CA ILE A 146 -0.21 0.25 -1.37
C ILE A 146 1.30 0.24 -1.53
N TRP A 147 1.77 0.94 -2.54
CA TRP A 147 3.17 1.32 -2.64
C TRP A 147 3.39 2.63 -1.89
N ILE A 148 4.35 2.67 -0.96
CA ILE A 148 4.63 3.86 -0.17
C ILE A 148 6.02 4.38 -0.52
N ASP A 149 6.07 5.63 -0.95
CA ASP A 149 7.32 6.40 -1.08
C ASP A 149 7.74 6.99 0.28
N ARG A 150 9.05 7.08 0.50
CA ARG A 150 9.64 7.55 1.75
C ARG A 150 9.19 8.96 2.13
N ASP A 151 9.12 9.84 1.16
CA ASP A 151 8.75 11.25 1.31
C ASP A 151 7.28 11.45 1.71
N ARG A 152 6.45 10.40 1.58
CA ARG A 152 5.05 10.37 2.04
C ARG A 152 4.90 9.78 3.45
N LEU A 153 5.98 9.26 4.06
CA LEU A 153 5.95 8.74 5.42
C LEU A 153 6.18 9.85 6.44
N PRO A 154 5.32 10.02 7.45
CA PRO A 154 5.62 10.91 8.57
C PRO A 154 6.78 10.36 9.41
N ASP A 155 7.59 11.26 9.97
CA ASP A 155 8.79 10.90 10.76
C ASP A 155 8.50 9.92 11.90
N HIS A 156 7.29 10.00 12.48
CA HIS A 156 6.86 9.18 13.60
C HIS A 156 5.93 8.03 13.20
N VAL A 157 5.88 7.64 11.92
CA VAL A 157 5.00 6.58 11.42
C VAL A 157 5.23 5.24 12.14
N ALA A 158 6.46 4.95 12.57
CA ALA A 158 6.77 3.73 13.31
C ALA A 158 6.01 3.65 14.65
N PHE A 159 5.67 4.80 15.24
CA PHE A 159 4.93 4.90 16.50
C PHE A 159 3.44 5.12 16.27
N THR A 160 3.07 6.10 15.43
CA THR A 160 1.68 6.48 15.23
C THR A 160 0.93 5.52 14.32
N ARG A 161 1.65 4.85 13.40
CA ARG A 161 1.13 4.02 12.30
C ARG A 161 0.12 4.72 11.39
N VAL A 162 -0.09 6.02 11.54
CA VAL A 162 -1.11 6.76 10.79
C VAL A 162 -0.53 7.28 9.48
N LEU A 163 -1.30 7.11 8.42
CA LEU A 163 -1.03 7.65 7.09
C LEU A 163 -2.24 8.43 6.60
N ALA A 164 -1.98 9.58 5.98
CA ALA A 164 -2.97 10.23 5.17
C ALA A 164 -2.94 9.62 3.78
N CYS A 165 -4.08 9.14 3.31
CA CYS A 165 -4.20 8.56 1.98
C CYS A 165 -5.30 9.27 1.18
N MET A 166 -5.32 9.02 -0.12
CA MET A 166 -6.40 9.39 -1.01
C MET A 166 -6.97 8.12 -1.63
N ALA A 167 -8.28 7.95 -1.53
CA ALA A 167 -8.96 6.76 -2.03
C ALA A 167 -10.10 7.14 -2.98
N THR A 168 -10.25 6.39 -4.06
CA THR A 168 -11.41 6.48 -4.97
C THR A 168 -12.44 5.40 -4.66
N GLY A 169 -13.70 5.64 -5.06
CA GLY A 169 -14.79 4.69 -4.94
C GLY A 169 -15.16 4.29 -3.50
N GLN A 170 -15.91 3.18 -3.36
CA GLN A 170 -16.30 2.61 -2.06
C GLN A 170 -15.74 1.20 -1.92
N ASP A 171 -16.39 0.19 -2.51
CA ASP A 171 -15.93 -1.21 -2.42
C ASP A 171 -14.82 -1.54 -3.42
N GLU A 172 -14.75 -0.79 -4.52
CA GLU A 172 -13.71 -0.86 -5.53
C GLU A 172 -13.05 0.52 -5.71
N GLY A 173 -11.82 0.52 -6.21
CA GLY A 173 -11.07 1.73 -6.50
C GLY A 173 -9.60 1.62 -6.12
N GLU A 174 -8.92 2.75 -6.23
CA GLU A 174 -7.49 2.89 -6.00
C GLU A 174 -7.26 3.63 -4.67
N ILE A 175 -6.08 3.47 -4.09
CA ILE A 175 -5.64 4.20 -2.90
C ILE A 175 -4.16 4.50 -3.00
N MET A 176 -3.76 5.72 -2.63
CA MET A 176 -2.35 6.12 -2.53
C MET A 176 -2.09 6.88 -1.23
N ALA A 177 -0.86 6.83 -0.73
CA ALA A 177 -0.41 7.72 0.33
C ALA A 177 -0.31 9.17 -0.19
N LEU A 178 -0.66 10.15 0.64
CA LEU A 178 -0.55 11.56 0.32
C LEU A 178 0.80 12.13 0.79
N PRO A 179 1.44 13.01 0.01
CA PRO A 179 2.52 13.85 0.49
C PRO A 179 2.13 14.67 1.72
N LEU A 180 3.08 14.83 2.65
CA LEU A 180 2.85 15.46 3.96
C LEU A 180 2.46 16.94 3.86
N ASP A 181 2.89 17.62 2.81
CA ASP A 181 2.66 19.04 2.57
C ASP A 181 1.29 19.34 1.97
N GLU A 182 0.54 18.33 1.54
CA GLU A 182 -0.80 18.51 0.99
C GLU A 182 -1.85 18.83 2.06
N ASP A 183 -2.80 19.72 1.72
CA ASP A 183 -3.87 20.14 2.64
C ASP A 183 -4.78 18.99 3.10
N GLY A 184 -4.92 17.95 2.28
CA GLY A 184 -5.61 16.71 2.66
C GLY A 184 -4.89 16.00 3.81
N ALA A 185 -3.57 15.83 3.68
CA ALA A 185 -2.74 15.17 4.68
C ALA A 185 -2.68 15.97 5.98
N LYS A 186 -2.40 17.28 5.89
CA LYS A 186 -2.39 18.19 7.06
C LYS A 186 -3.68 18.12 7.87
N ARG A 187 -4.84 18.12 7.20
CA ARG A 187 -6.14 18.02 7.88
C ARG A 187 -6.33 16.70 8.60
N ILE A 188 -5.94 15.58 7.99
CA ILE A 188 -6.03 14.26 8.61
C ILE A 188 -5.12 14.18 9.83
N TYR A 189 -3.85 14.57 9.70
CA TYR A 189 -2.88 14.52 10.81
C TYR A 189 -3.28 15.44 11.97
N ALA A 190 -3.82 16.64 11.67
CA ALA A 190 -4.36 17.52 12.70
C ALA A 190 -5.58 16.91 13.40
N ALA A 191 -6.51 16.29 12.66
CA ALA A 191 -7.72 15.69 13.22
C ALA A 191 -7.47 14.49 14.14
N VAL A 192 -6.34 13.80 13.95
CA VAL A 192 -5.95 12.61 14.73
C VAL A 192 -4.84 12.89 15.74
N GLY A 193 -4.40 14.14 15.87
CA GLY A 193 -3.36 14.55 16.82
C GLY A 193 -1.97 13.94 16.52
N ALA A 194 -1.65 13.74 15.24
CA ALA A 194 -0.40 13.11 14.79
C ALA A 194 0.57 14.09 14.10
N SER A 195 0.49 15.38 14.46
CA SER A 195 1.40 16.44 14.01
C SER A 195 2.76 16.39 14.70
#